data_AF-A0A0J6GIR9-F1
#
_entry.id   AF-A0A0J6GIR9-F1
#
_cell.length_a   1.000
_cell.length_b   1.000
_cell.length_c   1.000
_cell.angle_alpha   90.00
_cell.angle_beta   90.00
_cell.angle_gamma   90.00
#
_symmetry.space_group_name_H-M   'P 1'
#
loop_
_entity.id
_entity.type
_entity.pdbx_description
1 polymer ?
#
loop_
_entity_poly.entity_id
_entity_poly.type
_entity_poly.pdbx_seq_one_letter_code
_entity_poly.pdbx_strand_id
1 'polypeptide(L)'
;MVDKFQIVQYAGITVMFPAALVIAAWLWSAASKKIALLWLGVLVCAYLIVGVSKILFKGWGIGLEDLGIAVFSGHAMNACLVFTVMLNLLCQQLDQRLRWPVLGAGLLATWWFAIKYVAHTIHPLPEAIAGALIGSVAACVFLFSLKPNTLGKIPRPALVMGLAVVLAFNSMPKYTAERLLDHIAISLSGAEQAFRHSS
;
A
#
# COMPACT_ATOMS: atom_id res chain seq x y z
N MET A 1 -13.57 -13.60 18.43
CA MET A 1 -13.08 -12.24 18.12
C MET A 1 -11.98 -12.39 17.09
N VAL A 2 -12.09 -11.76 15.92
CA VAL A 2 -11.00 -11.78 14.93
C VAL A 2 -9.81 -11.05 15.56
N ASP A 3 -8.65 -11.69 15.59
CA ASP A 3 -7.43 -11.09 16.13
C ASP A 3 -7.06 -9.86 15.29
N LYS A 4 -6.78 -8.72 15.94
CA LYS A 4 -6.38 -7.47 15.27
C LYS A 4 -5.19 -7.72 14.34
N PHE A 5 -4.29 -8.65 14.70
CA PHE A 5 -3.18 -9.05 13.86
C PHE A 5 -3.64 -9.64 12.51
N GLN A 6 -4.68 -10.48 12.50
CA GLN A 6 -5.23 -11.04 11.26
C GLN A 6 -5.79 -9.97 10.34
N ILE A 7 -6.41 -8.94 10.90
CA ILE A 7 -7.00 -7.82 10.15
C ILE A 7 -5.88 -6.99 9.50
N VAL A 8 -4.78 -6.74 10.22
CA VAL A 8 -3.65 -5.93 9.72
C VAL A 8 -3.00 -6.56 8.50
N GLN A 9 -2.88 -7.88 8.51
CA GLN A 9 -2.26 -8.64 7.43
C GLN A 9 -3.02 -8.53 6.09
N TYR A 10 -4.28 -8.10 6.08
CA TYR A 10 -4.98 -7.79 4.82
C TYR A 10 -4.42 -6.56 4.12
N ALA A 11 -3.78 -5.65 4.85
CA ALA A 11 -2.99 -4.56 4.29
C ALA A 11 -1.55 -4.97 3.94
N GLY A 12 -1.22 -6.26 4.11
CA GLY A 12 0.08 -6.82 3.78
C GLY A 12 0.30 -6.93 2.27
N ILE A 13 1.57 -7.12 1.91
CA ILE A 13 1.99 -7.21 0.50
C ILE A 13 1.30 -8.36 -0.25
N THR A 14 1.00 -9.47 0.43
CA THR A 14 0.35 -10.65 -0.18
C THR A 14 -1.01 -10.34 -0.81
N VAL A 15 -1.78 -9.40 -0.24
CA VAL A 15 -3.10 -9.01 -0.78
C VAL A 15 -3.01 -7.72 -1.58
N MET A 16 -2.26 -6.74 -1.08
CA MET A 16 -2.22 -5.40 -1.65
C MET A 16 -1.38 -5.31 -2.93
N PHE A 17 -0.35 -6.15 -3.09
CA PHE A 17 0.40 -6.20 -4.35
C PHE A 17 -0.44 -6.76 -5.51
N PRO A 18 -1.12 -7.93 -5.38
CA PRO A 18 -2.08 -8.39 -6.39
C PRO A 18 -3.18 -7.36 -6.68
N ALA A 19 -3.73 -6.71 -5.65
CA ALA A 19 -4.73 -5.66 -5.85
C ALA A 19 -4.17 -4.49 -6.69
N ALA A 20 -2.92 -4.08 -6.45
CA ALA A 20 -2.27 -3.05 -7.24
C ALA A 20 -2.04 -3.46 -8.71
N LEU A 21 -1.75 -4.74 -8.97
CA LEU A 21 -1.66 -5.28 -10.34
C LEU A 21 -3.02 -5.33 -11.04
N VAL A 22 -4.07 -5.71 -10.30
CA VAL A 22 -5.45 -5.68 -10.81
C VAL A 22 -5.85 -4.25 -11.21
N ILE A 23 -5.52 -3.24 -10.39
CA ILE A 23 -5.71 -1.83 -10.73
C ILE A 23 -4.97 -1.50 -12.03
N ALA A 24 -3.70 -1.91 -12.17
CA ALA A 24 -2.93 -1.66 -13.39
C ALA A 24 -3.61 -2.26 -14.64
N ALA A 25 -4.12 -3.49 -14.53
CA ALA A 25 -4.84 -4.17 -15.61
C ALA A 25 -6.16 -3.48 -15.97
N TRP A 26 -6.93 -3.02 -14.96
CA TRP A 26 -8.14 -2.23 -15.17
C TRP A 26 -7.84 -0.90 -15.85
N LEU A 27 -6.80 -0.17 -15.42
CA LEU A 27 -6.40 1.09 -16.04
C LEU A 27 -5.90 0.90 -17.47
N TRP A 28 -5.19 -0.19 -17.73
CA TRP A 28 -4.70 -0.51 -19.06
C TRP A 28 -5.84 -0.79 -20.04
N SER A 29 -6.89 -1.47 -19.58
CA SER A 29 -8.05 -1.88 -20.40
C SER A 29 -9.11 -0.80 -20.53
N ALA A 30 -9.42 -0.08 -19.45
CA ALA A 30 -10.55 0.85 -19.39
C ALA A 30 -10.15 2.33 -19.43
N ALA A 31 -8.87 2.67 -19.31
CA ALA A 31 -8.39 4.05 -19.42
C ALA A 31 -7.35 4.19 -20.52
N SER A 32 -6.06 4.24 -20.18
CA SER A 32 -4.98 4.30 -21.15
C SER A 32 -3.69 3.73 -20.59
N LYS A 33 -2.79 3.28 -21.48
CA LYS A 33 -1.46 2.81 -21.11
C LYS A 33 -0.68 3.84 -20.29
N LYS A 34 -0.81 5.13 -20.62
CA LYS A 34 -0.15 6.22 -19.89
C LYS A 34 -0.56 6.27 -18.43
N ILE A 35 -1.82 5.98 -18.13
CA ILE A 35 -2.36 6.03 -16.76
C ILE A 35 -2.00 4.77 -15.99
N ALA A 36 -2.01 3.61 -16.65
CA ALA A 36 -1.48 2.40 -16.06
C ALA A 36 0.01 2.57 -15.69
N LEU A 37 0.81 3.19 -16.57
CA LEU A 37 2.21 3.51 -16.28
C LEU A 37 2.36 4.55 -15.16
N LEU A 38 1.51 5.58 -15.11
CA LEU A 38 1.50 6.54 -14.02
C LEU A 38 1.15 5.87 -12.67
N TRP A 39 0.20 4.95 -12.66
CA TRP A 39 -0.11 4.12 -11.49
C TRP A 39 1.10 3.30 -11.05
N LEU A 40 1.73 2.58 -11.97
CA LEU A 40 2.92 1.77 -11.68
C LEU A 40 4.07 2.64 -11.18
N GLY A 41 4.27 3.83 -11.75
CA GLY A 41 5.28 4.78 -11.30
C GLY A 41 5.04 5.23 -9.86
N VAL A 42 3.82 5.66 -9.53
CA VAL A 42 3.44 6.04 -8.16
C VAL A 42 3.62 4.87 -7.19
N LEU A 43 3.20 3.67 -7.59
CA LEU A 43 3.33 2.45 -6.79
C LEU A 43 4.80 2.13 -6.51
N VAL A 44 5.64 2.10 -7.54
CA VAL A 44 7.08 1.82 -7.43
C VAL A 44 7.75 2.87 -6.54
N CYS A 45 7.46 4.16 -6.71
CA CYS A 45 8.01 5.20 -5.85
C CYS A 45 7.64 5.00 -4.37
N ALA A 46 6.37 4.70 -4.06
CA ALA A 46 5.94 4.47 -2.69
C ALA A 46 6.62 3.23 -2.06
N TYR A 47 6.68 2.12 -2.80
CA TYR A 47 7.37 0.91 -2.35
C TYR A 47 8.88 1.11 -2.22
N LEU A 48 9.51 1.90 -3.08
CA LEU A 48 10.93 2.22 -2.97
C LEU A 48 11.21 3.06 -1.71
N ILE A 49 10.41 4.08 -1.42
CA ILE A 49 10.57 4.89 -0.20
C ILE A 49 10.49 3.99 1.05
N VAL A 50 9.47 3.13 1.13
CA VAL A 50 9.32 2.20 2.25
C VAL A 50 10.45 1.16 2.28
N GLY A 51 10.80 0.58 1.14
CA GLY A 51 11.84 -0.44 1.02
C GLY A 51 13.23 0.10 1.40
N VAL A 52 13.59 1.27 0.89
CA VAL A 52 14.84 1.96 1.22
C VAL A 52 14.90 2.30 2.71
N SER A 53 13.83 2.80 3.32
CA SER A 53 13.82 3.05 4.78
C SER A 53 14.14 1.79 5.59
N LYS A 54 13.57 0.65 5.17
CA LYS A 54 13.82 -0.65 5.82
C LYS A 54 15.24 -1.14 5.60
N ILE A 55 15.79 -0.97 4.40
CA ILE A 55 17.16 -1.37 4.08
C ILE A 55 18.16 -0.50 4.85
N LEU A 56 17.94 0.82 4.91
CA LEU A 56 18.78 1.75 5.66
C LEU A 56 18.82 1.40 7.15
N PHE A 57 17.67 1.13 7.75
CA PHE A 57 17.60 0.73 9.14
C PHE A 57 18.23 -0.65 9.39
N LYS A 58 17.88 -1.66 8.58
CA LYS A 58 18.40 -3.03 8.76
C LYS A 58 19.89 -3.15 8.46
N GLY A 59 20.40 -2.37 7.50
CA GLY A 59 21.79 -2.43 7.07
C GLY A 59 22.72 -1.57 7.95
N TRP A 60 22.27 -0.36 8.32
CA TRP A 60 23.11 0.65 8.95
C TRP A 60 22.52 1.24 10.24
N GLY A 61 21.35 0.80 10.68
CA GLY A 61 20.66 1.39 11.84
C GLY A 61 20.09 2.79 11.58
N ILE A 62 20.14 3.28 10.33
CA ILE A 62 19.72 4.65 10.01
C ILE A 62 18.19 4.74 10.02
N GLY A 63 17.66 5.48 10.99
CA GLY A 63 16.26 5.88 11.10
C GLY A 63 16.14 7.38 11.42
N LEU A 64 14.90 7.84 11.60
CA LEU A 64 14.60 9.17 12.13
C LEU A 64 14.38 9.05 13.64
N GLU A 65 15.47 8.98 14.40
CA GLU A 65 15.48 8.77 15.85
C GLU A 65 14.71 9.86 16.59
N ASP A 66 14.87 11.13 16.19
CA ASP A 66 14.16 12.28 16.76
C ASP A 66 12.63 12.16 16.68
N LEU A 67 12.13 11.38 15.72
CA LEU A 67 10.70 11.14 15.51
C LEU A 67 10.26 9.74 15.99
N GLY A 68 11.17 8.92 16.51
CA GLY A 68 10.90 7.53 16.90
C GLY A 68 10.50 6.65 15.71
N ILE A 69 11.07 6.92 14.52
CA ILE A 69 10.78 6.15 13.29
C ILE A 69 12.05 5.42 12.87
N ALA A 70 12.10 4.11 13.09
CA ALA A 70 13.16 3.29 12.53
C ALA A 70 12.88 2.98 11.06
N VAL A 71 11.64 2.60 10.75
CA VAL A 71 11.20 2.25 9.40
C VAL A 71 9.83 2.81 9.07
N PHE A 72 9.54 2.97 7.77
CA PHE A 72 8.18 3.32 7.34
C PHE A 72 7.29 2.07 7.26
N SER A 73 6.06 2.17 7.78
CA SER A 73 5.12 1.04 7.77
C SER A 73 4.53 0.77 6.38
N GLY A 74 4.91 -0.37 5.79
CA GLY A 74 4.36 -0.82 4.51
C GLY A 74 2.86 -1.18 4.58
N HIS A 75 2.37 -1.65 5.74
CA HIS A 75 0.94 -1.96 5.92
C HIS A 75 0.09 -0.69 5.91
N ALA A 76 0.51 0.34 6.66
CA ALA A 76 -0.18 1.63 6.66
C ALA A 76 -0.11 2.29 5.27
N MET A 77 1.06 2.26 4.62
CA MET A 77 1.23 2.75 3.25
C MET A 77 0.29 2.05 2.27
N ASN A 78 0.25 0.72 2.27
CA ASN A 78 -0.61 -0.05 1.36
C ASN A 78 -2.10 0.22 1.59
N ALA A 79 -2.54 0.29 2.85
CA ALA A 79 -3.92 0.63 3.15
C ALA A 79 -4.27 2.01 2.58
N CYS A 80 -3.52 3.05 2.93
CA CYS A 80 -3.83 4.40 2.46
C CYS A 80 -3.68 4.56 0.93
N LEU A 81 -2.79 3.81 0.28
CA LEU A 81 -2.58 3.86 -1.16
C LEU A 81 -3.55 2.95 -1.93
N VAL A 82 -3.33 1.64 -1.85
CA VAL A 82 -3.95 0.66 -2.76
C VAL A 82 -5.43 0.52 -2.47
N PHE A 83 -5.82 0.41 -1.19
CA PHE A 83 -7.23 0.27 -0.83
C PHE A 83 -8.03 1.53 -1.20
N THR A 84 -7.51 2.72 -0.87
CA THR A 84 -8.16 4.00 -1.22
C THR A 84 -8.35 4.14 -2.73
N VAL A 85 -7.30 3.87 -3.52
CA VAL A 85 -7.39 3.97 -4.98
C VAL A 85 -8.34 2.92 -5.55
N MET A 86 -8.26 1.66 -5.10
CA MET A 86 -9.16 0.60 -5.56
C MET A 86 -10.63 0.96 -5.29
N LEU A 87 -10.94 1.38 -4.07
CA LEU A 87 -12.29 1.80 -3.68
C LEU A 87 -12.77 2.98 -4.54
N ASN A 88 -11.90 3.97 -4.75
CA ASN A 88 -12.20 5.14 -5.57
C ASN A 88 -12.53 4.77 -7.02
N LEU A 89 -11.75 3.86 -7.62
CA LEU A 89 -11.99 3.40 -8.99
C LEU A 89 -13.28 2.59 -9.10
N LEU A 90 -13.56 1.71 -8.14
CA LEU A 90 -14.79 0.90 -8.11
C LEU A 90 -16.04 1.78 -7.97
N CYS A 91 -16.03 2.77 -7.08
CA CYS A 91 -17.16 3.69 -6.93
C CYS A 91 -17.36 4.58 -8.15
N GLN A 92 -16.29 4.96 -8.86
CA GLN A 92 -16.40 5.68 -10.14
C GLN A 92 -17.05 4.84 -11.25
N GLN A 93 -17.00 3.50 -11.18
CA GLN A 93 -17.75 2.63 -12.10
C GLN A 93 -19.27 2.68 -11.85
N LEU A 94 -19.70 3.10 -10.65
CA LEU A 94 -21.11 3.27 -10.30
C LEU A 94 -21.58 4.70 -10.62
N ASP A 95 -20.85 5.70 -10.13
CA ASP A 95 -21.10 7.11 -10.40
C ASP A 95 -19.81 7.92 -10.30
N GLN A 96 -19.47 8.64 -11.38
CA GLN A 96 -18.29 9.50 -11.47
C GLN A 96 -18.28 10.61 -10.41
N ARG A 97 -19.45 11.02 -9.91
CA ARG A 97 -19.60 12.04 -8.84
C ARG A 97 -19.02 11.58 -7.50
N LEU A 98 -18.89 10.27 -7.29
CA LEU A 98 -18.36 9.70 -6.05
C LEU A 98 -16.83 9.83 -5.91
N ARG A 99 -16.13 10.30 -6.94
CA ARG A 99 -14.66 10.42 -6.94
C ARG A 99 -14.10 11.16 -5.73
N TRP A 100 -14.59 12.35 -5.39
CA TRP A 100 -14.04 13.12 -4.26
C TRP A 100 -14.55 12.64 -2.90
N PRO A 101 -15.85 12.36 -2.70
CA PRO A 101 -16.35 11.82 -1.44
C PRO A 101 -15.65 10.51 -1.05
N VAL A 102 -15.43 9.60 -2.00
CA VAL A 102 -14.79 8.30 -1.74
C VAL A 102 -13.30 8.44 -1.45
N LEU A 103 -12.62 9.41 -2.05
CA LEU A 103 -11.24 9.72 -1.66
C LEU A 103 -11.18 10.16 -0.20
N GLY A 104 -12.01 11.12 0.21
CA GLY A 104 -12.06 11.60 1.59
C GLY A 104 -12.42 10.47 2.58
N ALA A 105 -13.48 9.73 2.31
CA ALA A 105 -13.90 8.61 3.16
C ALA A 105 -12.87 7.48 3.21
N GLY A 106 -12.24 7.15 2.08
CA GLY A 106 -11.19 6.13 1.99
C GLY A 106 -9.96 6.51 2.80
N LEU A 107 -9.50 7.75 2.71
CA LEU A 107 -8.40 8.24 3.54
C LEU A 107 -8.76 8.21 5.03
N LEU A 108 -9.93 8.71 5.42
CA LEU A 108 -10.37 8.67 6.82
C LEU A 108 -10.42 7.23 7.37
N ALA A 109 -10.99 6.30 6.61
CA ALA A 109 -11.09 4.89 7.00
C ALA A 109 -9.71 4.23 7.12
N THR A 110 -8.81 4.50 6.17
CA THR A 110 -7.47 3.88 6.17
C THR A 110 -6.52 4.50 7.19
N TRP A 111 -6.67 5.80 7.50
CA TRP A 111 -5.99 6.44 8.64
C TRP A 111 -6.47 5.88 9.98
N TRP A 112 -7.79 5.73 10.15
CA TRP A 112 -8.33 5.07 11.33
C TRP A 112 -7.75 3.66 11.49
N PHE A 113 -7.70 2.89 10.39
CA PHE A 113 -7.08 1.57 10.38
C PHE A 113 -5.59 1.61 10.75
N ALA A 114 -4.81 2.53 10.17
CA ALA A 114 -3.39 2.68 10.47
C ALA A 114 -3.15 2.98 11.96
N ILE A 115 -3.92 3.89 12.55
CA ILE A 115 -3.77 4.28 13.95
C ILE A 115 -4.29 3.18 14.90
N LYS A 116 -5.44 2.57 14.63
CA LYS A 116 -6.09 1.66 15.59
C LYS A 116 -5.65 0.20 15.47
N TYR A 117 -5.17 -0.19 14.31
CA TYR A 117 -4.74 -1.56 14.05
C TYR A 117 -3.22 -1.59 13.88
N VAL A 118 -2.67 -0.96 12.84
CA VAL A 118 -1.23 -1.07 12.53
C VAL A 118 -0.34 -0.62 13.69
N ALA A 119 -0.63 0.55 14.25
CA ALA A 119 0.16 1.13 15.36
C ALA A 119 0.08 0.33 16.67
N HIS A 120 -0.94 -0.54 16.81
CA HIS A 120 -1.17 -1.32 18.03
C HIS A 120 -0.71 -2.77 17.90
N THR A 121 -0.31 -3.21 16.71
CA THR A 121 -0.03 -4.63 16.45
C THR A 121 1.33 -4.91 15.86
N ILE A 122 1.86 -4.06 14.97
CA ILE A 122 3.07 -4.41 14.18
C ILE A 122 4.12 -3.30 14.16
N HIS A 123 3.73 -2.03 14.24
CA HIS A 123 4.66 -0.90 14.15
C HIS A 123 4.36 0.13 15.23
N PRO A 124 5.35 0.87 15.76
CA PRO A 124 5.11 2.07 16.56
C PRO A 124 4.22 3.09 15.85
N LEU A 125 3.51 3.92 16.62
CA LEU A 125 2.62 4.94 16.08
C LEU A 125 3.30 5.89 15.07
N PRO A 126 4.51 6.42 15.31
CA PRO A 126 5.19 7.28 14.34
C PRO A 126 5.44 6.60 12.98
N GLU A 127 5.82 5.31 12.99
CA GLU A 127 6.05 4.54 11.78
C GLU A 127 4.76 4.26 10.99
N ALA A 128 3.67 3.99 11.71
CA ALA A 128 2.34 3.84 11.12
C ALA A 128 1.85 5.14 10.48
N ILE A 129 2.04 6.28 11.16
CA ILE A 129 1.72 7.61 10.62
C ILE A 129 2.56 7.93 9.38
N ALA A 130 3.88 7.70 9.43
CA ALA A 130 4.76 7.93 8.30
C ALA A 130 4.38 7.09 7.08
N GLY A 131 4.10 5.80 7.28
CA GLY A 131 3.57 4.92 6.23
C GLY A 131 2.24 5.43 5.66
N ALA A 132 1.29 5.78 6.52
CA ALA A 132 -0.01 6.32 6.10
C ALA A 132 0.12 7.63 5.30
N LEU A 133 1.04 8.53 5.68
CA LEU A 133 1.33 9.76 4.95
C LEU A 133 1.86 9.46 3.54
N ILE A 134 2.87 8.59 3.41
CA ILE A 134 3.42 8.18 2.12
C ILE A 134 2.32 7.61 1.23
N GLY A 135 1.50 6.70 1.77
CA GLY A 135 0.40 6.09 1.02
C GLY A 135 -0.68 7.10 0.60
N SER A 136 -1.03 8.03 1.48
CA SER A 136 -2.02 9.08 1.22
C SER A 136 -1.55 10.05 0.15
N VAL A 137 -0.29 10.51 0.23
CA VAL A 137 0.32 11.39 -0.78
C VAL A 137 0.34 10.68 -2.12
N ALA A 138 0.76 9.41 -2.17
CA ALA A 138 0.77 8.62 -3.40
C ALA A 138 -0.65 8.46 -3.99
N ALA A 139 -1.66 8.15 -3.16
CA ALA A 139 -3.05 8.05 -3.59
C ALA A 139 -3.57 9.37 -4.17
N CYS A 140 -3.28 10.48 -3.48
CA CYS A 140 -3.62 11.82 -3.93
C CYS A 140 -2.93 12.14 -5.26
N VAL A 141 -1.60 11.99 -5.37
CA VAL A 141 -0.86 12.24 -6.61
C VAL A 141 -1.47 11.46 -7.77
N PHE A 142 -1.76 10.17 -7.57
CA PHE A 142 -2.39 9.35 -8.60
C PHE A 142 -3.77 9.89 -8.99
N LEU A 143 -4.68 10.04 -8.01
CA LEU A 143 -6.06 10.39 -8.27
C LEU A 143 -6.24 11.82 -8.75
N PHE A 144 -5.45 12.79 -8.28
CA PHE A 144 -5.46 14.16 -8.81
C PHE A 144 -4.91 14.24 -10.24
N SER A 145 -4.03 13.33 -10.64
CA SER A 145 -3.50 13.27 -12.02
C SER A 145 -4.52 12.74 -13.05
N LEU A 146 -5.63 12.14 -12.61
CA LEU A 146 -6.68 11.67 -13.52
C LEU A 146 -7.56 12.83 -13.98
N LYS A 147 -7.72 13.03 -15.29
CA LYS A 147 -8.71 14.01 -15.79
C LYS A 147 -10.15 13.49 -15.54
N PRO A 148 -11.18 14.37 -15.53
CA PRO A 148 -12.56 13.91 -15.59
C PRO A 148 -12.80 12.99 -16.80
N ASN A 149 -13.66 11.98 -16.66
CA ASN A 149 -13.99 10.99 -17.71
C ASN A 149 -12.81 10.20 -18.28
N THR A 150 -11.69 10.15 -17.56
CA THR A 150 -10.52 9.40 -17.99
C THR A 150 -10.69 7.89 -17.84
N LEU A 151 -11.56 7.47 -16.92
CA LEU A 151 -11.90 6.06 -16.71
C LEU A 151 -13.13 5.74 -17.56
N GLY A 152 -12.95 4.88 -18.56
CA GLY A 152 -14.04 4.20 -19.23
C GLY A 152 -14.68 3.14 -18.34
N LYS A 153 -15.72 2.49 -18.89
CA LYS A 153 -16.38 1.36 -18.22
C LYS A 153 -15.47 0.13 -18.29
N ILE A 154 -15.12 -0.41 -17.13
CA ILE A 154 -14.44 -1.70 -17.03
C ILE A 154 -15.50 -2.79 -17.30
N PRO A 155 -15.24 -3.74 -18.21
CA PRO A 155 -16.20 -4.81 -18.48
C PRO A 155 -16.45 -5.64 -17.22
N ARG A 156 -17.72 -5.96 -16.93
CA ARG A 156 -18.12 -6.70 -15.70
C ARG A 156 -17.30 -7.96 -15.44
N PRO A 157 -16.98 -8.81 -16.45
CA PRO A 157 -16.12 -9.97 -16.22
C PRO A 157 -14.73 -9.61 -15.69
N ALA A 158 -14.12 -8.52 -16.17
CA ALA A 158 -12.80 -8.07 -15.71
C ALA A 158 -12.85 -7.49 -14.29
N LEU A 159 -13.95 -6.83 -13.91
CA LEU A 159 -14.18 -6.40 -12.53
C LEU A 159 -14.30 -7.60 -11.58
N VAL A 160 -15.16 -8.57 -11.94
CA VAL A 160 -15.38 -9.78 -11.13
C VAL A 160 -14.09 -10.60 -11.01
N MET A 161 -13.36 -10.78 -12.12
CA MET A 161 -12.08 -11.47 -12.13
C MET A 161 -11.04 -10.76 -11.27
N GLY A 162 -10.94 -9.43 -11.37
CA GLY A 162 -10.01 -8.65 -10.55
C GLY A 162 -10.31 -8.78 -9.05
N LEU A 163 -11.58 -8.70 -8.65
CA LEU A 163 -11.99 -8.92 -7.27
C LEU A 163 -11.74 -10.37 -6.82
N ALA A 164 -12.02 -11.35 -7.68
CA ALA A 164 -11.77 -12.77 -7.40
C ALA A 164 -10.28 -13.05 -7.19
N VAL A 165 -9.40 -12.42 -7.97
CA VAL A 165 -7.94 -12.50 -7.77
C VAL A 165 -7.58 -11.95 -6.39
N VAL A 166 -8.02 -10.74 -6.04
CA VAL A 166 -7.72 -10.14 -4.72
C VAL A 166 -8.22 -11.03 -3.56
N LEU A 167 -9.41 -11.62 -3.70
CA LEU A 167 -9.98 -12.55 -2.72
C LEU A 167 -9.24 -13.88 -2.68
N ALA A 168 -8.75 -14.41 -3.80
CA ALA A 168 -7.96 -15.63 -3.82
C ALA A 168 -6.64 -15.46 -3.05
N PHE A 169 -5.97 -14.32 -3.23
CA PHE A 169 -4.75 -13.98 -2.50
C PHE A 169 -5.02 -13.66 -1.02
N ASN A 170 -6.26 -13.33 -0.65
CA ASN A 170 -6.67 -13.20 0.75
C ASN A 170 -6.56 -14.53 1.51
N SER A 171 -6.84 -15.64 0.83
CA SER A 171 -6.82 -17.00 1.38
C SER A 171 -5.43 -17.64 1.40
N MET A 172 -4.43 -17.00 0.78
CA MET A 172 -3.06 -17.51 0.78
C MET A 172 -2.37 -17.26 2.13
N PRO A 173 -1.41 -18.13 2.52
CA PRO A 173 -0.54 -17.86 3.64
C PRO A 173 0.08 -16.46 3.52
N LYS A 174 -0.07 -15.67 4.57
CA LYS A 174 0.41 -14.29 4.63
C LYS A 174 1.94 -14.31 4.70
N TYR A 175 2.59 -13.92 3.60
CA TYR A 175 4.04 -13.87 3.51
C TYR A 175 4.55 -12.48 3.84
N THR A 176 5.46 -12.40 4.79
CA THR A 176 6.18 -11.16 5.09
C THR A 176 7.40 -11.04 4.19
N ALA A 177 7.55 -9.90 3.49
CA ALA A 177 8.74 -9.62 2.67
C ALA A 177 10.04 -9.43 3.48
N GLU A 178 9.99 -9.68 4.79
CA GLU A 178 11.08 -9.42 5.74
C GLU A 178 12.33 -10.22 5.43
N ARG A 179 12.22 -11.51 5.09
CA ARG A 179 13.39 -12.34 4.77
C ARG A 179 14.15 -11.81 3.56
N LEU A 180 13.45 -11.37 2.52
CA LEU A 180 14.09 -10.81 1.33
C LEU A 180 14.79 -9.50 1.66
N LEU A 181 14.16 -8.65 2.47
CA LEU A 181 14.75 -7.40 2.93
C LEU A 181 15.98 -7.63 3.82
N ASP A 182 15.97 -8.64 4.68
CA ASP A 182 17.13 -9.01 5.50
C ASP A 182 18.31 -9.43 4.63
N HIS A 183 18.07 -10.29 3.63
CA HIS A 183 19.11 -10.73 2.70
C HIS A 183 19.71 -9.56 1.90
N ILE A 184 18.87 -8.67 1.38
CA ILE A 184 19.34 -7.50 0.63
C ILE A 184 20.11 -6.55 1.55
N ALA A 185 19.62 -6.29 2.76
CA ALA A 185 20.29 -5.41 3.72
C ALA A 185 21.67 -5.95 4.11
N ILE A 186 21.76 -7.22 4.49
CA ILE A 186 23.02 -7.88 4.86
C ILE A 186 24.01 -7.89 3.69
N SER A 187 23.53 -8.22 2.48
CA SER A 187 24.39 -8.24 1.28
C SER A 187 24.92 -6.86 0.90
N LEU A 188 24.15 -5.79 1.15
CA LEU A 188 24.56 -4.43 0.81
C LEU A 188 25.41 -3.78 1.90
N SER A 189 25.15 -4.06 3.18
CA SER A 189 25.87 -3.45 4.30
C SER A 189 27.14 -4.21 4.69
N GLY A 190 27.24 -5.50 4.33
CA GLY A 190 28.32 -6.37 4.79
C GLY A 190 28.23 -6.72 6.28
N ALA A 191 27.11 -6.45 6.93
CA ALA A 191 26.90 -6.75 8.36
C ALA A 191 26.69 -8.26 8.59
N GLU A 192 27.19 -8.80 9.71
CA GLU A 192 26.97 -10.21 10.07
C GLU A 192 25.49 -10.52 10.36
N GLN A 193 24.73 -9.53 10.86
CA GLN A 193 23.29 -9.64 11.13
C GLN A 193 22.58 -8.31 10.85
N ALA A 194 21.33 -8.39 10.38
CA ALA A 194 20.48 -7.23 10.18
C ALA A 194 20.13 -6.56 11.52
N PHE A 195 20.21 -5.23 11.58
CA PHE A 195 19.79 -4.44 12.75
C PHE A 195 18.32 -4.73 13.05
N ARG A 196 18.04 -5.05 14.31
CA ARG A 196 16.68 -5.31 14.81
C ARG A 196 16.29 -4.19 15.75
N HIS A 197 15.02 -3.80 15.67
CA HIS A 197 14.45 -2.86 16.63
C HIS A 197 14.56 -3.48 18.04
N SER A 198 15.14 -2.76 19.00
CA SER A 198 15.02 -3.15 20.41
C SER A 198 13.56 -3.01 20.80
N SER A 199 12.95 -4.12 21.22
CA SER A 199 11.59 -4.20 21.77
C SER A 199 11.44 -3.39 23.04
#